data_AF-A0A0D0RPD0-F1
#
_entry.id   AF-A0A0D0RPD0-F1
#
_cell.length_a   1.000
_cell.length_b   1.000
_cell.length_c   1.000
_cell.angle_alpha   90.00
_cell.angle_beta   90.00
_cell.angle_gamma   90.00
#
_symmetry.space_group_name_H-M   'P 1'
#
loop_
_entity.id
_entity.type
_entity.pdbx_description
1 polymer ?
#
loop_
_entity_poly.entity_id
_entity_poly.type
_entity_poly.pdbx_seq_one_letter_code
_entity_poly.pdbx_strand_id
1 'polypeptide(L)'
;MSENRLTNILVPVFAVILGIIAGAIVMLVSGYDPIAGYSALLYGAFGDRYYIGETIRQVTPYILAGLAVAFAFRTGLFNIGVEGQLIVGWLAAVWVGVSFELPKVIHLPLAIVAAALAGALWGFIPGFLKARFRVHEVIVTIMMV
;
A
#
# COMPACT_ATOMS: atom_id res chain seq x y z
N MET A 1 -9.01 11.17 -29.64
CA MET A 1 -10.18 10.34 -29.25
C MET A 1 -11.00 11.14 -28.27
N SER A 2 -12.19 11.60 -28.67
CA SER A 2 -13.11 12.30 -27.78
C SER A 2 -13.69 11.27 -26.81
N GLU A 3 -13.08 11.09 -25.65
CA GLU A 3 -13.66 10.28 -24.58
C GLU A 3 -14.99 10.91 -24.14
N ASN A 4 -16.10 10.21 -24.37
CA ASN A 4 -17.38 10.58 -23.81
C ASN A 4 -17.28 10.48 -22.29
N ARG A 5 -17.45 11.60 -21.57
CA ARG A 5 -17.48 11.64 -20.10
C ARG A 5 -18.42 10.59 -19.49
N LEU A 6 -19.51 10.29 -20.20
CA LEU A 6 -20.46 9.23 -19.86
C LEU A 6 -19.78 7.85 -19.82
N THR A 7 -18.97 7.50 -20.82
CA THR A 7 -18.24 6.23 -20.88
C THR A 7 -17.23 6.11 -19.74
N ASN A 8 -16.51 7.19 -19.41
CA ASN A 8 -15.52 7.20 -18.34
C ASN A 8 -16.10 6.99 -16.92
N ILE A 9 -17.39 7.27 -16.73
CA ILE A 9 -18.09 7.03 -15.45
C ILE A 9 -18.83 5.70 -15.48
N LEU A 10 -19.54 5.39 -16.57
CA LEU A 10 -20.36 4.19 -16.67
C LEU A 10 -19.51 2.92 -16.61
N VAL A 11 -18.34 2.91 -17.25
CA VAL A 11 -17.48 1.71 -17.30
C VAL A 11 -17.03 1.27 -15.90
N PRO A 12 -16.42 2.13 -15.05
CA PRO A 12 -16.08 1.76 -13.67
C PRO A 12 -17.28 1.34 -12.82
N VAL A 13 -18.42 2.04 -12.94
CA VAL A 13 -19.63 1.73 -12.17
C VAL A 13 -20.15 0.33 -12.51
N PHE A 14 -20.27 0.02 -13.81
CA PHE A 14 -20.66 -1.33 -14.24
C PHE A 14 -19.65 -2.39 -13.82
N ALA A 15 -18.35 -2.11 -13.88
CA ALA A 15 -17.32 -3.02 -13.42
C ALA A 15 -17.45 -3.35 -11.92
N VAL A 16 -17.73 -2.35 -11.08
CA VAL A 16 -17.96 -2.55 -9.64
C VAL A 16 -19.21 -3.41 -9.40
N ILE A 17 -20.32 -3.11 -10.08
CA ILE A 17 -21.56 -3.87 -9.94
C ILE A 17 -21.35 -5.34 -10.37
N LEU A 18 -20.71 -5.56 -11.51
CA LEU A 18 -20.41 -6.90 -12.00
C LEU A 18 -19.46 -7.65 -11.05
N GLY A 19 -18.50 -6.97 -10.44
CA GLY A 19 -17.63 -7.54 -9.41
C GLY A 19 -18.40 -8.01 -8.17
N ILE A 20 -19.34 -7.20 -7.67
CA ILE A 20 -20.21 -7.57 -6.54
C ILE A 20 -21.11 -8.76 -6.91
N ILE A 21 -21.66 -8.77 -8.12
CA ILE A 21 -22.49 -9.89 -8.59
C ILE A 21 -21.64 -11.17 -8.71
N ALA A 22 -20.45 -11.08 -9.30
CA ALA A 22 -19.54 -12.22 -9.43
C ALA A 22 -19.13 -12.77 -8.05
N GLY A 23 -18.79 -11.90 -7.10
CA GLY A 23 -18.50 -12.30 -5.72
C GLY A 23 -19.69 -12.97 -5.04
N ALA A 24 -20.91 -12.48 -5.28
CA ALA A 24 -22.13 -13.09 -4.76
C ALA A 24 -22.35 -14.50 -5.31
N ILE A 25 -22.16 -14.68 -6.62
CA ILE A 25 -22.28 -15.98 -7.28
C ILE A 25 -21.25 -16.96 -6.68
N VAL A 26 -20.00 -16.54 -6.50
CA VAL A 26 -18.95 -17.37 -5.90
C VAL A 26 -19.32 -17.79 -4.48
N MET A 27 -19.84 -16.87 -3.66
CA MET A 27 -20.29 -17.19 -2.30
C MET A 27 -21.44 -18.21 -2.30
N LEU A 28 -22.45 -18.01 -3.15
CA LEU A 28 -23.59 -18.94 -3.29
C LEU A 28 -23.14 -20.35 -3.71
N VAL A 29 -22.26 -20.43 -4.72
CA VAL A 29 -21.70 -21.71 -5.20
C VAL A 29 -20.87 -22.39 -4.11
N SER A 30 -20.22 -21.60 -3.26
CA SER A 30 -19.44 -22.10 -2.12
C SER A 30 -20.30 -22.44 -0.89
N GLY A 31 -21.62 -22.24 -0.95
CA GLY A 31 -22.55 -22.53 0.15
C GLY A 31 -22.66 -21.44 1.23
N TYR A 32 -22.16 -20.24 0.98
CA TYR A 32 -22.24 -19.09 1.89
C TYR A 32 -23.30 -18.09 1.44
N ASP A 33 -23.97 -17.42 2.40
CA ASP A 33 -24.91 -16.33 2.10
C ASP A 33 -24.16 -15.05 1.71
N PRO A 34 -24.35 -14.51 0.49
CA PRO A 34 -23.72 -13.27 0.05
C PRO A 34 -24.12 -12.05 0.87
N ILE A 35 -25.36 -12.01 1.37
CA ILE A 35 -25.84 -10.87 2.15
C ILE A 35 -25.10 -10.83 3.48
N ALA A 36 -24.99 -11.98 4.17
CA ALA A 36 -24.14 -12.12 5.34
C ALA A 36 -22.66 -11.77 5.05
N GLY A 37 -22.12 -12.22 3.91
CA GLY A 37 -20.74 -11.93 3.51
C GLY A 37 -20.47 -10.43 3.31
N TYR A 38 -21.32 -9.74 2.54
CA TYR A 38 -21.16 -8.31 2.29
C TYR A 38 -21.47 -7.45 3.53
N SER A 39 -22.46 -7.83 4.34
CA SER A 39 -22.72 -7.14 5.60
C SER A 39 -21.56 -7.31 6.59
N ALA A 40 -20.92 -8.47 6.63
CA ALA A 40 -19.70 -8.69 7.43
C ALA A 40 -18.52 -7.84 6.93
N LEU A 41 -18.35 -7.68 5.61
CA LEU A 41 -17.33 -6.77 5.05
C LEU A 41 -17.56 -5.32 5.49
N LEU A 42 -18.81 -4.83 5.43
CA LEU A 42 -19.13 -3.48 5.88
C LEU A 42 -18.97 -3.31 7.39
N TYR A 43 -19.37 -4.30 8.18
CA TYR A 43 -19.20 -4.28 9.63
C TYR A 43 -17.72 -4.36 10.05
N GLY A 44 -16.92 -5.17 9.36
CA GLY A 44 -15.47 -5.26 9.58
C GLY A 44 -14.72 -3.99 9.22
N ALA A 45 -15.26 -3.16 8.33
CA ALA A 45 -14.68 -1.87 7.97
C ALA A 45 -15.18 -0.71 8.86
N PHE A 46 -16.49 -0.66 9.16
CA PHE A 46 -17.15 0.52 9.75
C PHE A 46 -17.97 0.23 11.02
N GLY A 47 -17.98 -1.00 11.52
CA GLY A 47 -18.86 -1.42 12.62
C GLY A 47 -18.58 -0.65 13.91
N ASP A 48 -17.53 -1.05 14.63
CA ASP A 48 -17.16 -0.45 15.92
C ASP A 48 -15.87 0.37 15.82
N ARG A 49 -15.61 1.18 16.85
CA ARG A 49 -14.40 2.01 16.97
C ARG A 49 -13.11 1.21 16.76
N TYR A 50 -13.08 -0.05 17.21
CA TYR A 50 -11.95 -0.95 17.01
C TYR A 50 -11.73 -1.29 15.53
N TYR A 51 -12.79 -1.69 14.82
CA TYR A 51 -12.73 -2.06 13.40
C TYR A 51 -12.38 -0.88 12.50
N ILE A 52 -12.88 0.32 12.83
CA ILE A 52 -12.49 1.56 12.15
C ILE A 52 -10.99 1.83 12.40
N GLY A 53 -10.52 1.67 13.63
CA GLY A 53 -9.10 1.83 13.97
C GLY A 53 -8.20 0.85 13.19
N GLU A 54 -8.64 -0.40 13.08
CA GLU A 54 -7.94 -1.43 12.31
C GLU A 54 -7.94 -1.12 10.81
N THR A 55 -9.05 -0.65 10.26
CA THR A 55 -9.15 -0.21 8.87
C THR A 55 -8.16 0.93 8.58
N ILE A 56 -8.12 1.94 9.44
CA ILE A 56 -7.16 3.05 9.31
C ILE A 56 -5.72 2.52 9.40
N ARG A 57 -5.43 1.63 10.35
CA ARG A 57 -4.11 1.02 10.53
C ARG A 57 -3.66 0.29 9.26
N GLN A 58 -4.55 -0.46 8.61
CA GLN A 58 -4.25 -1.20 7.38
C GLN A 58 -4.13 -0.29 6.15
N VAL A 59 -4.98 0.74 6.03
CA VAL A 59 -5.00 1.63 4.86
C VAL A 59 -3.84 2.63 4.87
N THR A 60 -3.38 3.05 6.05
CA THR A 60 -2.28 4.02 6.20
C THR A 60 -1.01 3.68 5.37
N PRO A 61 -0.42 2.47 5.46
CA PRO A 61 0.75 2.13 4.65
C PRO A 61 0.48 2.17 3.15
N TYR A 62 -0.72 1.78 2.69
CA TYR A 62 -1.08 1.84 1.28
C TYR A 62 -1.20 3.28 0.77
N ILE A 63 -1.78 4.19 1.56
CA ILE A 63 -1.84 5.62 1.21
C ILE A 63 -0.43 6.20 1.11
N LEU A 64 0.43 5.91 2.09
CA LEU A 64 1.81 6.40 2.11
C LEU A 64 2.64 5.83 0.94
N ALA A 65 2.46 4.55 0.61
CA ALA A 65 3.07 3.92 -0.56
C ALA A 65 2.63 4.60 -1.86
N GLY A 66 1.32 4.81 -2.04
CA GLY A 66 0.77 5.52 -3.19
C GLY A 66 1.33 6.94 -3.31
N LEU A 67 1.48 7.66 -2.19
CA LEU A 67 2.09 8.98 -2.17
C LEU A 67 3.57 8.95 -2.55
N ALA A 68 4.34 7.97 -2.06
CA ALA A 68 5.75 7.78 -2.41
C ALA A 68 5.93 7.51 -3.92
N VAL A 69 5.09 6.64 -4.49
CA VAL A 69 5.04 6.35 -5.92
C VAL A 69 4.69 7.64 -6.70
N ALA A 70 3.62 8.34 -6.32
CA ALA A 70 3.19 9.57 -6.98
C ALA A 70 4.26 10.67 -6.96
N PHE A 71 5.01 10.77 -5.86
CA PHE A 71 6.14 11.70 -5.75
C PHE A 71 7.28 11.36 -6.71
N ALA A 72 7.69 10.08 -6.78
CA ALA A 72 8.74 9.62 -7.70
C ALA A 72 8.34 9.85 -9.18
N PHE A 73 7.07 9.63 -9.52
CA PHE A 73 6.54 9.94 -10.85
C PHE A 73 6.70 11.40 -11.24
N ARG A 74 6.53 12.34 -10.29
CA ARG A 74 6.73 13.77 -10.56
C ARG A 74 8.18 14.12 -10.92
N THR A 75 9.15 13.32 -10.51
CA THR A 75 10.56 13.51 -10.88
C THR A 75 10.94 12.74 -12.15
N GLY A 76 9.97 12.15 -12.85
CA GLY A 76 10.20 11.32 -14.05
C GLY A 76 10.83 9.96 -13.75
N LEU A 77 10.76 9.50 -12.50
CA LEU A 77 11.25 8.18 -12.09
C LEU A 77 10.09 7.22 -11.90
N PHE A 78 10.19 6.03 -12.50
CA PHE A 78 9.22 4.95 -12.34
C PHE A 78 9.69 3.98 -11.26
N ASN A 79 9.37 4.26 -10.00
CA ASN A 79 9.79 3.45 -8.86
C ASN A 79 8.76 2.36 -8.54
N ILE A 80 9.04 1.11 -8.92
CA ILE A 80 8.19 -0.06 -8.60
C ILE A 80 8.54 -0.64 -7.21
N GLY A 81 9.76 -0.43 -6.74
CA GLY A 81 10.34 -1.06 -5.55
C GLY A 81 9.87 -0.47 -4.22
N VAL A 82 8.74 0.26 -4.21
CA VAL A 82 8.17 0.86 -2.99
C VAL A 82 7.76 -0.22 -2.00
N GLU A 83 7.32 -1.39 -2.47
CA GLU A 83 7.03 -2.55 -1.62
C GLU A 83 8.27 -3.01 -0.83
N GLY A 84 9.41 -3.16 -1.50
CA GLY A 84 10.68 -3.49 -0.84
C GLY A 84 11.13 -2.39 0.15
N GLN A 85 10.96 -1.11 -0.21
CA GLN A 85 11.24 0.01 0.68
C GLN A 85 10.37 -0.02 1.96
N LEU A 86 9.09 -0.38 1.81
CA LEU A 86 8.16 -0.57 2.92
C LEU A 86 8.60 -1.72 3.83
N ILE A 87 8.93 -2.88 3.26
CA ILE A 87 9.35 -4.07 4.02
C ILE A 87 10.62 -3.78 4.81
N VAL A 88 11.62 -3.16 4.19
CA VAL A 88 12.89 -2.79 4.86
C VAL A 88 12.65 -1.74 5.94
N GLY A 89 11.77 -0.77 5.69
CA GLY A 89 11.35 0.21 6.71
C GLY A 89 10.64 -0.45 7.90
N TRP A 90 9.73 -1.39 7.65
CA TRP A 90 9.05 -2.16 8.70
C TRP A 90 10.03 -3.00 9.51
N LEU A 91 10.98 -3.66 8.87
CA LEU A 91 12.01 -4.43 9.56
C LEU A 91 12.81 -3.55 10.51
N ALA A 92 13.22 -2.36 10.06
CA ALA A 92 13.95 -1.40 10.91
C ALA A 92 13.09 -0.88 12.08
N ALA A 93 11.81 -0.57 11.83
CA ALA A 93 10.87 -0.15 12.87
C ALA A 93 10.69 -1.24 13.94
N VAL A 94 10.47 -2.49 13.52
CA VAL A 94 10.31 -3.64 14.42
C VAL A 94 11.60 -3.89 15.18
N TRP A 95 12.75 -3.85 14.51
CA TRP A 95 14.06 -4.02 15.16
C TRP A 95 14.28 -3.00 16.27
N VAL A 96 14.00 -1.71 16.02
CA VAL A 96 14.04 -0.68 17.06
C VAL A 96 13.01 -0.93 18.16
N GLY A 97 11.81 -1.36 17.79
CA GLY A 97 10.73 -1.68 18.71
C GLY A 97 11.08 -2.78 19.72
N VAL A 98 11.85 -3.78 19.30
CA VAL A 98 12.22 -4.94 20.15
C VAL A 98 13.59 -4.82 20.80
N SER A 99 14.52 -4.05 20.23
CA SER A 99 15.91 -4.00 20.71
C SER A 99 16.16 -2.94 21.78
N PHE A 100 15.30 -1.93 21.90
CA PHE A 100 15.47 -0.83 22.84
C PHE A 100 14.28 -0.74 23.78
N GLU A 101 14.54 -0.55 25.07
CA GLU A 101 13.53 -0.21 26.07
C GLU A 101 13.67 1.28 26.39
N LEU A 102 12.84 2.11 25.74
CA LEU A 102 12.88 3.57 25.89
C LEU A 102 11.50 4.09 26.30
N PRO A 103 11.42 5.28 26.93
CA PRO A 103 10.15 5.95 27.14
C PRO A 103 9.41 6.13 25.81
N LYS A 104 8.09 5.90 25.80
CA LYS A 104 7.25 5.92 24.58
C LYS A 104 7.45 7.17 23.71
N VAL A 105 7.67 8.32 24.35
CA VAL A 105 7.89 9.62 23.70
C VAL A 105 9.14 9.64 22.82
N ILE A 106 10.18 8.88 23.18
CA ILE A 106 11.45 8.80 22.45
C ILE A 106 11.46 7.58 21.53
N HIS A 107 10.91 6.47 22.01
CA HIS A 107 10.92 5.19 21.30
C HIS A 107 10.17 5.27 19.97
N LEU A 108 8.99 5.91 19.96
CA LEU A 108 8.16 6.02 18.77
C LEU A 108 8.82 6.87 17.66
N PRO A 109 9.30 8.11 17.93
CA PRO A 109 10.06 8.86 16.93
C PRO A 109 11.31 8.12 16.43
N LEU A 110 12.04 7.43 17.33
CA LEU A 110 13.22 6.68 16.94
C LEU A 110 12.89 5.57 15.94
N ALA A 111 11.81 4.81 16.17
CA ALA A 111 11.37 3.76 15.26
C ALA A 111 10.96 4.33 13.89
N ILE A 112 10.25 5.47 13.87
CA ILE A 112 9.85 6.15 12.63
C ILE A 112 11.07 6.63 11.83
N VAL A 113 12.03 7.26 12.51
CA VAL A 113 13.26 7.74 11.86
C VAL A 113 14.09 6.58 11.32
N ALA A 114 14.24 5.50 12.10
CA ALA A 114 14.94 4.30 11.63
C ALA A 114 14.27 3.67 10.41
N ALA A 115 12.95 3.57 10.40
CA ALA A 115 12.17 3.08 9.26
C ALA A 115 12.38 3.95 8.01
N ALA A 116 12.31 5.28 8.18
CA ALA A 116 12.50 6.24 7.10
C ALA A 116 13.92 6.16 6.51
N LEU A 117 14.94 6.06 7.37
CA LEU A 117 16.34 5.92 6.93
C LEU A 117 16.59 4.60 6.21
N ALA A 118 16.05 3.50 6.73
CA ALA A 118 16.20 2.18 6.10
C ALA A 118 15.51 2.12 4.73
N GLY A 119 14.28 2.63 4.63
CA GLY A 119 13.57 2.75 3.36
C GLY A 119 14.28 3.68 2.37
N ALA A 120 14.82 4.81 2.86
CA ALA A 120 15.60 5.73 2.04
C ALA A 120 16.91 5.09 1.53
N LEU A 121 17.59 4.30 2.36
CA LEU A 121 18.78 3.56 1.98
C LEU A 121 18.46 2.50 0.91
N TRP A 122 17.32 1.81 1.05
CA TRP A 122 16.86 0.84 0.05
C TRP A 122 16.53 1.53 -1.28
N GLY A 123 15.83 2.67 -1.24
CA GLY A 123 15.53 3.47 -2.43
C GLY A 123 16.74 4.20 -3.04
N PHE A 124 17.79 4.42 -2.26
CA PHE A 124 19.03 5.04 -2.74
C PHE A 124 19.77 4.14 -3.73
N ILE A 125 19.75 2.81 -3.54
CA ILE A 125 20.44 1.84 -4.40
C ILE A 125 20.05 1.99 -5.89
N PRO A 126 18.77 1.91 -6.29
CA PRO A 126 18.39 2.06 -7.70
C PRO A 126 18.67 3.48 -8.23
N GLY A 127 18.51 4.50 -7.39
CA GLY A 127 18.84 5.88 -7.76
C GLY A 127 20.33 6.07 -8.06
N PHE A 128 21.21 5.52 -7.22
CA PHE A 128 22.65 5.54 -7.42
C PHE A 128 23.06 4.75 -8.67
N LEU A 129 22.50 3.55 -8.85
CA LEU A 129 22.80 2.70 -10.01
C LEU A 129 22.39 3.38 -11.34
N LYS A 130 21.24 4.04 -11.36
CA LYS A 130 20.83 4.86 -12.50
C LYS A 130 21.80 6.03 -12.75
N ALA A 131 22.16 6.78 -11.70
CA ALA A 131 23.03 7.95 -11.82
C ALA A 131 24.44 7.60 -12.28
N ARG A 132 25.03 6.52 -11.74
CA ARG A 132 26.43 6.15 -12.00
C ARG A 132 26.61 5.24 -13.22
N PHE A 133 25.69 4.29 -13.42
CA PHE A 133 25.83 3.22 -14.41
C PHE A 133 24.77 3.28 -15.52
N ARG A 134 23.83 4.24 -15.47
CA ARG A 134 22.76 4.40 -16.47
C ARG A 134 21.88 3.16 -16.63
N VAL A 135 21.76 2.36 -15.57
CA VAL A 135 20.84 1.22 -15.54
C VAL A 135 19.40 1.75 -15.43
N HIS A 136 18.46 1.08 -16.10
CA HIS A 136 17.04 1.39 -15.97
C HIS A 136 16.55 1.13 -14.55
N GLU A 137 16.03 2.17 -13.91
CA GLU A 137 15.49 2.11 -12.54
C GLU A 137 14.35 1.13 -12.41
N VAL A 138 13.55 0.93 -13.47
CA VAL A 138 12.42 0.01 -13.49
C VAL A 138 12.89 -1.42 -13.22
N ILE A 139 13.94 -1.86 -13.92
CA ILE A 139 14.47 -3.22 -13.80
C ILE A 139 15.05 -3.44 -12.41
N VAL A 140 15.86 -2.49 -11.93
CA VAL A 140 16.50 -2.59 -10.61
C VAL A 140 15.44 -2.59 -9.51
N THR A 141 14.44 -1.71 -9.60
CA THR A 141 13.41 -1.61 -8.57
C THR A 141 12.48 -2.83 -8.53
N ILE A 142 12.22 -3.50 -9.67
CA ILE A 142 11.51 -4.79 -9.69
C ILE A 142 12.31 -5.88 -8.97
N MET A 143 13.63 -5.92 -9.17
CA MET A 143 14.50 -6.91 -8.52
C MET A 143 14.66 -6.68 -7.00
N MET A 144 14.27 -5.51 -6.51
CA MET A 144 14.38 -5.08 -5.11
C MET A 144 13.06 -5.13 -4.35
N VAL A 145 12.01 -5.67 -4.97
CA VAL A 145 10.75 -6.05 -4.30
C VAL A 145 10.99 -7.30 -3.46
#